data_AF-A0A0D2D974-F1
#
_entry.id   AF-A0A0D2D974-F1
#
_cell.length_a   1.000
_cell.length_b   1.000
_cell.length_c   1.000
_cell.angle_alpha   90.00
_cell.angle_beta   90.00
_cell.angle_gamma   90.00
#
_symmetry.space_group_name_H-M   'P 1'
#
loop_
_entity.id
_entity.type
_entity.pdbx_description
1 polymer ?
#
loop_
_entity_poly.entity_id
_entity_poly.type
_entity_poly.pdbx_seq_one_letter_code
_entity_poly.pdbx_strand_id
1 'polypeptide(L)'
;MGAKGGIPDSLSTPQKGAFNAWIRLKFVDGGSAVMRIPMPGKTMFPAEKIQREVAVMRFLADKTSISLPLVLHSGAAEESPDGLGPFIIMEFIEHECDLVDALNTPDIPYEERPILDPCISNERLHFIYGQMADIMLARCLFQRLAREGQLSKYGNQGPFPLVNDDFRPANVLSNAKFQVTGTVDWEFTYAGPCEFAYSAPAWLLLELPE
;
A
#
# COMPACT_ATOMS: atom_id res chain seq x y z
N MET A 1 -13.61 -5.21 -12.74
CA MET A 1 -14.72 -6.03 -12.23
C MET A 1 -14.19 -6.72 -10.99
N GLY A 2 -14.57 -6.23 -9.80
CA GLY A 2 -14.02 -6.73 -8.54
C GLY A 2 -14.47 -8.16 -8.27
N ALA A 3 -13.52 -9.00 -7.84
CA ALA A 3 -13.73 -10.41 -7.54
C ALA A 3 -14.80 -10.61 -6.46
N LYS A 4 -16.06 -10.83 -6.88
CA LYS A 4 -17.15 -11.27 -6.02
C LYS A 4 -17.46 -12.73 -6.35
N GLY A 5 -16.82 -13.66 -5.61
CA GLY A 5 -17.24 -15.06 -5.57
C GLY A 5 -17.07 -15.87 -6.86
N GLY A 6 -16.04 -15.60 -7.66
CA GLY A 6 -15.70 -16.41 -8.82
C GLY A 6 -15.27 -17.84 -8.45
N ILE A 7 -15.34 -18.76 -9.40
CA ILE A 7 -14.84 -20.13 -9.23
C ILE A 7 -13.31 -20.08 -9.17
N PRO A 8 -12.66 -20.58 -8.09
CA PRO A 8 -11.21 -20.58 -8.01
C PRO A 8 -10.62 -21.51 -9.08
N ASP A 9 -9.58 -21.03 -9.77
CA ASP A 9 -8.87 -21.75 -10.82
C ASP A 9 -7.51 -22.25 -10.30
N SER A 10 -6.66 -21.32 -9.85
CA SER A 10 -5.28 -21.64 -9.49
C SER A 10 -4.74 -20.75 -8.38
N LEU A 11 -3.75 -21.27 -7.64
CA LEU A 11 -2.96 -20.55 -6.64
C LEU A 11 -1.54 -20.32 -7.17
N SER A 12 -0.99 -19.13 -6.95
CA SER A 12 0.42 -18.86 -7.24
C SER A 12 1.35 -19.53 -6.23
N THR A 13 2.65 -19.59 -6.55
CA THR A 13 3.68 -19.81 -5.51
C THR A 13 3.56 -18.71 -4.44
N PRO A 14 3.64 -19.06 -3.15
CA PRO A 14 3.66 -18.07 -2.08
C PRO A 14 4.82 -17.10 -2.24
N GLN A 15 4.56 -15.83 -1.98
CA GLN A 15 5.53 -14.74 -1.96
C GLN A 15 5.64 -14.18 -0.55
N LYS A 16 6.72 -13.45 -0.26
CA LYS A 16 6.90 -12.82 1.05
C LYS A 16 7.62 -11.49 0.94
N GLY A 17 7.27 -10.59 1.85
CA GLY A 17 7.96 -9.34 2.13
C GLY A 17 8.66 -9.38 3.49
N ALA A 18 8.84 -8.23 4.11
CA ALA A 18 9.47 -8.12 5.43
C ALA A 18 8.57 -8.59 6.58
N PHE A 19 7.26 -8.31 6.49
CA PHE A 19 6.28 -8.56 7.56
C PHE A 19 5.19 -9.55 7.18
N ASN A 20 4.90 -9.71 5.89
CA ASN A 20 3.77 -10.50 5.41
C ASN A 20 4.19 -11.52 4.36
N ALA A 21 3.48 -12.64 4.31
CA ALA A 21 3.46 -13.57 3.19
C ALA A 21 2.13 -13.44 2.45
N TRP A 22 2.12 -13.71 1.16
CA TRP A 22 0.88 -13.68 0.38
C TRP A 22 0.85 -14.73 -0.72
N ILE A 23 -0.36 -15.09 -1.10
CA ILE A 23 -0.65 -16.01 -2.21
C ILE A 23 -1.72 -15.37 -3.09
N ARG A 24 -1.51 -15.41 -4.41
CA ARG A 24 -2.49 -14.93 -5.38
C ARG A 24 -3.43 -16.08 -5.74
N LEU A 25 -4.72 -15.81 -5.63
CA LEU A 25 -5.81 -16.66 -6.08
C LEU A 25 -6.31 -16.12 -7.43
N LYS A 26 -6.32 -16.99 -8.45
CA LYS A 26 -6.90 -16.68 -9.76
C LYS A 26 -8.26 -17.35 -9.90
N PHE A 27 -9.19 -16.66 -10.53
CA PHE A 27 -10.55 -17.14 -10.77
C PHE A 27 -10.76 -17.38 -12.27
N VAL A 28 -11.65 -18.32 -12.60
CA VAL A 28 -11.96 -18.72 -13.99
C VAL A 28 -12.52 -17.54 -14.82
N ASP A 29 -13.19 -16.59 -14.17
CA ASP A 29 -13.73 -15.38 -14.79
C ASP A 29 -12.66 -14.32 -15.13
N GLY A 30 -11.38 -14.64 -14.90
CA GLY A 30 -10.25 -13.73 -15.09
C GLY A 30 -10.01 -12.80 -13.91
N GLY A 31 -10.83 -12.86 -12.85
CA GLY A 31 -10.60 -12.13 -11.61
C GLY A 31 -9.38 -12.65 -10.86
N SER A 32 -8.85 -11.83 -9.95
CA SER A 32 -7.78 -12.25 -9.03
C SER A 32 -7.93 -11.59 -7.66
N ALA A 33 -7.56 -12.34 -6.64
CA ALA A 33 -7.46 -11.87 -5.26
C ALA A 33 -6.11 -12.27 -4.67
N VAL A 34 -5.72 -11.61 -3.60
CA VAL A 34 -4.58 -12.00 -2.78
C VAL A 34 -5.05 -12.27 -1.37
N MET A 35 -4.64 -13.42 -0.83
CA MET A 35 -4.67 -13.67 0.60
C MET A 35 -3.30 -13.31 1.17
N ARG A 36 -3.28 -12.39 2.13
CA ARG A 36 -2.07 -11.94 2.83
C ARG A 36 -2.17 -12.27 4.32
N ILE A 37 -1.08 -12.80 4.87
CA ILE A 37 -0.96 -13.27 6.25
C ILE A 37 0.31 -12.65 6.87
N PRO A 38 0.24 -12.05 8.06
CA PRO A 38 1.43 -11.64 8.79
C PRO A 38 2.33 -12.83 9.10
N MET A 39 3.63 -12.68 8.89
CA MET A 39 4.58 -13.75 9.19
C MET A 39 4.73 -13.93 10.71
N PRO A 40 4.68 -15.18 11.21
CA PRO A 40 4.92 -15.47 12.62
C PRO A 40 6.27 -14.91 13.11
N GLY A 41 6.26 -14.29 14.29
CA GLY A 41 7.46 -13.71 14.92
C GLY A 41 7.93 -12.37 14.34
N LYS A 42 7.31 -11.85 13.29
CA LYS A 42 7.58 -10.50 12.75
C LYS A 42 6.67 -9.41 13.33
N THR A 43 5.59 -9.81 13.99
CA THR A 43 4.66 -8.90 14.66
C THR A 43 4.23 -9.46 16.00
N MET A 44 4.06 -8.58 17.00
CA MET A 44 3.63 -8.95 18.35
C MET A 44 2.12 -9.17 18.43
N PHE A 45 1.34 -8.45 17.62
CA PHE A 45 -0.13 -8.38 17.67
C PHE A 45 -0.70 -8.53 16.25
N PRO A 46 -0.66 -9.75 15.66
CA PRO A 46 -1.00 -9.96 14.26
C PRO A 46 -2.49 -9.69 13.97
N ALA A 47 -3.39 -10.00 14.91
CA ALA A 47 -4.83 -9.79 14.72
C ALA A 47 -5.17 -8.29 14.70
N GLU A 48 -4.63 -7.54 15.67
CA GLU A 48 -4.80 -6.09 15.78
C GLU A 48 -4.15 -5.37 14.60
N LYS A 49 -3.01 -5.85 14.11
CA LYS A 49 -2.36 -5.36 12.89
C LYS A 49 -3.30 -5.47 11.68
N ILE A 50 -3.92 -6.63 11.49
CA ILE A 50 -4.85 -6.88 10.39
C ILE A 50 -6.12 -6.01 10.53
N GLN A 51 -6.71 -5.94 11.72
CA GLN A 51 -7.88 -5.10 11.99
C GLN A 51 -7.60 -3.62 11.70
N ARG A 52 -6.44 -3.11 12.16
CA ARG A 52 -6.02 -1.73 11.93
C ARG A 52 -5.87 -1.45 10.44
N GLU A 53 -5.16 -2.31 9.72
CA GLU A 53 -4.93 -2.11 8.30
C GLU A 53 -6.23 -2.12 7.49
N VAL A 54 -7.12 -3.08 7.75
CA VAL A 54 -8.43 -3.12 7.10
C VAL A 54 -9.26 -1.87 7.39
N ALA A 55 -9.24 -1.40 8.64
CA ALA A 55 -9.95 -0.18 9.02
C ALA A 55 -9.40 1.05 8.26
N VAL A 56 -8.08 1.16 8.15
CA VAL A 56 -7.42 2.20 7.35
C VAL A 56 -7.85 2.09 5.90
N MET A 57 -7.63 0.96 5.23
CA MET A 57 -7.95 0.79 3.81
C MET A 57 -9.41 1.15 3.49
N ARG A 58 -10.36 0.70 4.32
CA ARG A 58 -11.78 1.04 4.17
C ARG A 58 -12.04 2.54 4.33
N PHE A 59 -11.42 3.17 5.32
CA PHE A 59 -11.53 4.61 5.53
C PHE A 59 -10.95 5.40 4.35
N LEU A 60 -9.76 5.05 3.86
CA LEU A 60 -9.14 5.71 2.72
C LEU A 60 -10.01 5.56 1.46
N ALA A 61 -10.56 4.37 1.22
CA ALA A 61 -11.43 4.09 0.07
C ALA A 61 -12.75 4.88 0.12
N ASP A 62 -13.30 5.13 1.32
CA ASP A 62 -14.51 5.95 1.49
C ASP A 62 -14.23 7.46 1.37
N LYS A 63 -13.06 7.90 1.83
CA LYS A 63 -12.78 9.34 2.01
C LYS A 63 -11.92 9.96 0.93
N THR A 64 -11.27 9.16 0.10
CA THR A 64 -10.32 9.66 -0.89
C THR A 64 -10.49 8.98 -2.24
N SER A 65 -9.90 9.58 -3.27
CA SER A 65 -9.78 8.99 -4.61
C SER A 65 -8.51 8.13 -4.77
N ILE A 66 -7.81 7.81 -3.69
CA ILE A 66 -6.62 6.96 -3.76
C ILE A 66 -7.05 5.58 -4.23
N SER A 67 -6.39 5.07 -5.28
CA SER A 67 -6.63 3.72 -5.77
C SER A 67 -6.00 2.70 -4.81
N LEU A 68 -6.84 1.83 -4.26
CA LEU A 68 -6.52 0.87 -3.21
C LEU A 68 -7.12 -0.49 -3.57
N PRO A 69 -6.49 -1.61 -3.19
CA PRO A 69 -7.10 -2.92 -3.29
C PRO A 69 -8.42 -2.96 -2.51
N LEU A 70 -9.49 -3.44 -3.14
CA LEU A 70 -10.74 -3.66 -2.42
C LEU A 70 -10.56 -4.79 -1.41
N VAL A 71 -10.81 -4.50 -0.12
CA VAL A 71 -10.86 -5.55 0.91
C VAL A 71 -12.11 -6.40 0.70
N LEU A 72 -11.92 -7.66 0.31
CA LEU A 72 -13.00 -8.62 0.08
C LEU A 72 -13.41 -9.31 1.37
N HIS A 73 -12.42 -9.69 2.18
CA HIS A 73 -12.64 -10.35 3.47
C HIS A 73 -11.42 -10.18 4.40
N SER A 74 -11.62 -10.38 5.69
CA SER A 74 -10.56 -10.43 6.69
C SER A 74 -11.03 -11.28 7.86
N GLY A 75 -10.17 -12.15 8.38
CA GLY A 75 -10.54 -13.12 9.43
C GLY A 75 -9.44 -13.32 10.45
N ALA A 76 -9.83 -13.94 11.58
CA ALA A 76 -8.91 -14.35 12.62
C ALA A 76 -8.14 -15.63 12.24
N ALA A 77 -7.23 -16.09 13.09
CA ALA A 77 -6.41 -17.26 12.81
C ALA A 77 -7.23 -18.54 12.66
N GLU A 78 -8.33 -18.64 13.41
CA GLU A 78 -9.26 -19.77 13.42
C GLU A 78 -10.04 -19.90 12.09
N GLU A 79 -10.17 -18.80 11.37
CA GLU A 79 -10.83 -18.74 10.05
C GLU A 79 -9.84 -18.99 8.90
N SER A 80 -8.54 -19.01 9.19
CA SER A 80 -7.51 -19.24 8.17
C SER A 80 -7.34 -20.74 7.90
N PRO A 81 -7.05 -21.14 6.65
CA PRO A 81 -6.66 -22.51 6.34
C PRO A 81 -5.51 -22.96 7.25
N ASP A 82 -5.65 -24.13 7.86
CA ASP A 82 -4.65 -24.74 8.76
C ASP A 82 -4.18 -23.86 9.94
N GLY A 83 -4.93 -22.82 10.30
CA GLY A 83 -4.55 -21.93 11.41
C GLY A 83 -3.29 -21.10 11.14
N LEU A 84 -3.00 -20.78 9.88
CA LEU A 84 -1.82 -20.01 9.46
C LEU A 84 -1.69 -18.62 10.12
N GLY A 85 -2.81 -18.04 10.59
CA GLY A 85 -2.84 -16.76 11.29
C GLY A 85 -3.94 -15.84 10.76
N PRO A 86 -4.15 -14.67 11.40
CA PRO A 86 -5.12 -13.70 10.91
C PRO A 86 -4.72 -13.22 9.51
N PHE A 87 -5.70 -12.87 8.68
CA PHE A 87 -5.46 -12.64 7.26
C PHE A 87 -6.37 -11.58 6.65
N ILE A 88 -5.96 -11.06 5.50
CA ILE A 88 -6.76 -10.20 4.62
C ILE A 88 -6.85 -10.87 3.27
N ILE A 89 -8.06 -10.96 2.72
CA ILE A 89 -8.30 -11.25 1.31
C ILE A 89 -8.74 -9.96 0.64
N MET A 90 -8.00 -9.54 -0.37
CA MET A 90 -8.27 -8.31 -1.11
C MET A 90 -8.11 -8.53 -2.62
N GLU A 91 -8.67 -7.62 -3.41
CA GLU A 91 -8.47 -7.59 -4.87
C GLU A 91 -6.98 -7.60 -5.22
N PHE A 92 -6.60 -8.39 -6.21
CA PHE A 92 -5.28 -8.24 -6.81
C PHE A 92 -5.34 -7.13 -7.85
N ILE A 93 -4.56 -6.07 -7.64
CA ILE A 93 -4.41 -5.02 -8.63
C ILE A 93 -3.46 -5.52 -9.71
N GLU A 94 -3.93 -5.67 -10.95
CA GLU A 94 -3.04 -5.95 -12.07
C GLU A 94 -2.06 -4.79 -12.25
N HIS A 95 -0.77 -5.13 -12.25
CA HIS A 95 0.34 -4.21 -12.41
C HIS A 95 1.47 -4.93 -13.11
N GLU A 96 2.34 -4.14 -13.73
CA GLU A 96 3.53 -4.66 -14.40
C GLU A 96 4.76 -4.53 -13.51
N CYS A 97 4.85 -3.44 -12.75
CA CYS A 97 5.95 -3.15 -11.86
C CYS A 97 5.54 -2.14 -10.78
N ASP A 98 6.40 -1.91 -9.80
CA ASP A 98 6.24 -0.81 -8.84
C ASP A 98 6.94 0.48 -9.34
N LEU A 99 6.82 1.59 -8.61
CA LEU A 99 7.48 2.83 -9.02
C LEU A 99 9.00 2.84 -8.75
N VAL A 100 9.55 1.91 -7.97
CA VAL A 100 11.01 1.73 -7.89
C VAL A 100 11.49 1.24 -9.25
N ASP A 101 10.91 0.18 -9.79
CA ASP A 101 11.27 -0.35 -11.12
C ASP A 101 11.09 0.70 -12.22
N ALA A 102 10.05 1.53 -12.11
CA ALA A 102 9.79 2.61 -13.04
C ALA A 102 10.85 3.73 -13.03
N LEU A 103 11.62 3.86 -11.95
CA LEU A 103 12.67 4.87 -11.76
C LEU A 103 14.09 4.27 -11.85
N ASN A 104 14.22 2.98 -11.60
CA ASN A 104 15.51 2.31 -11.48
C ASN A 104 16.25 2.23 -12.81
N THR A 105 17.58 2.20 -12.73
CA THR A 105 18.44 1.90 -13.88
C THR A 105 18.07 0.51 -14.41
N PRO A 106 17.91 0.34 -15.74
CA PRO A 106 17.62 -0.96 -16.32
C PRO A 106 18.62 -2.03 -15.86
N ASP A 107 18.14 -3.27 -15.75
CA ASP A 107 18.93 -4.47 -15.42
C ASP A 107 19.51 -4.54 -14.00
N ILE A 108 19.27 -3.55 -13.13
CA ILE A 108 19.57 -3.69 -11.70
C ILE A 108 18.56 -4.66 -11.08
N PRO A 109 19.00 -5.78 -10.48
CA PRO A 109 18.10 -6.72 -9.80
C PRO A 109 17.36 -6.04 -8.65
N TYR A 110 16.14 -6.51 -8.37
CA TYR A 110 15.30 -5.97 -7.28
C TYR A 110 15.96 -6.10 -5.91
N GLU A 111 16.80 -7.13 -5.71
CA GLU A 111 17.53 -7.37 -4.47
C GLU A 111 18.68 -6.38 -4.25
N GLU A 112 19.13 -5.71 -5.31
CA GLU A 112 20.18 -4.72 -5.25
C GLU A 112 19.62 -3.33 -4.91
N ARG A 113 20.49 -2.46 -4.41
CA ARG A 113 20.10 -1.09 -4.07
C ARG A 113 19.67 -0.37 -5.36
N PRO A 114 18.44 0.18 -5.43
CA PRO A 114 18.00 0.89 -6.63
C PRO A 114 18.82 2.17 -6.84
N ILE A 115 19.11 2.45 -8.10
CA ILE A 115 19.85 3.63 -8.58
C ILE A 115 18.97 4.29 -9.65
N LEU A 116 18.63 5.57 -9.46
CA LEU A 116 17.87 6.34 -10.45
C LEU A 116 18.54 6.24 -11.83
N ASP A 117 17.78 5.85 -12.86
CA ASP A 117 18.28 5.75 -14.23
C ASP A 117 18.86 7.09 -14.69
N PRO A 118 20.19 7.20 -14.94
CA PRO A 118 20.81 8.45 -15.36
C PRO A 118 20.36 8.89 -16.75
N CYS A 119 19.75 7.98 -17.54
CA CYS A 119 19.21 8.26 -18.86
C CYS A 119 17.69 8.50 -18.85
N ILE A 120 17.05 8.58 -17.67
CA ILE A 120 15.61 8.85 -17.58
C ILE A 120 15.27 10.21 -18.18
N SER A 121 14.29 10.25 -19.09
CA SER A 121 13.81 11.52 -19.64
C SER A 121 13.14 12.36 -18.55
N ASN A 122 13.32 13.68 -18.57
CA ASN A 122 12.61 14.60 -17.67
C ASN A 122 11.08 14.47 -17.75
N GLU A 123 10.55 14.15 -18.93
CA GLU A 123 9.12 13.92 -19.14
C GLU A 123 8.60 12.73 -18.32
N ARG A 124 9.28 11.58 -18.41
CA ARG A 124 8.99 10.39 -17.59
C ARG A 124 9.18 10.66 -16.10
N LEU A 125 10.26 11.36 -15.73
CA LEU A 125 10.54 11.70 -14.33
C LEU A 125 9.42 12.55 -13.73
N HIS A 126 9.04 13.65 -14.38
CA HIS A 126 7.92 14.50 -13.96
C HIS A 126 6.59 13.76 -13.95
N PHE A 127 6.37 12.86 -14.91
CA PHE A 127 5.16 12.05 -14.96
C PHE A 127 5.04 11.10 -13.75
N ILE A 128 6.12 10.42 -13.38
CA ILE A 128 6.14 9.51 -12.22
C ILE A 128 6.02 10.31 -10.92
N TYR A 129 6.87 11.31 -10.71
CA TYR A 129 6.85 12.14 -9.50
C TYR A 129 5.56 12.95 -9.37
N GLY A 130 4.94 13.38 -10.47
CA GLY A 130 3.65 14.06 -10.47
C GLY A 130 2.54 13.17 -9.92
N GLN A 131 2.46 11.91 -10.35
CA GLN A 131 1.50 10.95 -9.81
C GLN A 131 1.74 10.68 -8.32
N MET A 132 3.00 10.56 -7.89
CA MET A 132 3.33 10.44 -6.46
C MET A 132 2.90 11.68 -5.67
N ALA A 133 3.15 12.87 -6.22
CA ALA A 133 2.74 14.13 -5.62
C ALA A 133 1.22 14.21 -5.48
N ASP A 134 0.44 13.75 -6.47
CA ASP A 134 -1.02 13.71 -6.38
C ASP A 134 -1.51 12.78 -5.25
N ILE A 135 -0.87 11.62 -5.06
CA ILE A 135 -1.20 10.73 -3.94
C ILE A 135 -0.78 11.35 -2.60
N MET A 136 0.35 12.04 -2.56
CA MET A 136 0.76 12.83 -1.40
C MET A 136 -0.13 14.06 -1.17
N LEU A 137 -0.75 14.63 -2.19
CA LEU A 137 -1.73 15.71 -2.03
C LEU A 137 -3.06 15.15 -1.51
N ALA A 138 -3.44 13.93 -1.90
CA ALA A 138 -4.49 13.20 -1.20
C ALA A 138 -4.11 13.00 0.29
N ARG A 139 -2.82 12.87 0.66
CA ARG A 139 -2.34 12.96 2.06
C ARG A 139 -2.78 14.26 2.76
N CYS A 140 -2.72 15.39 2.06
CA CYS A 140 -3.20 16.69 2.60
C CYS A 140 -4.72 16.71 2.81
N LEU A 141 -5.50 15.98 2.02
CA LEU A 141 -6.93 15.79 2.27
C LEU A 141 -7.18 15.07 3.62
N PHE A 142 -6.32 14.11 4.02
CA PHE A 142 -6.40 13.52 5.36
C PHE A 142 -6.16 14.54 6.47
N GLN A 143 -5.24 15.48 6.28
CA GLN A 143 -5.03 16.56 7.26
C GLN A 143 -6.30 17.39 7.44
N ARG A 144 -7.03 17.65 6.35
CA ARG A 144 -8.31 18.37 6.40
C ARG A 144 -9.40 17.55 7.11
N LEU A 145 -9.59 16.28 6.75
CA LEU A 145 -10.61 15.41 7.36
C LEU A 145 -10.35 15.17 8.86
N ALA A 146 -9.08 15.08 9.27
CA ALA A 146 -8.69 15.00 10.67
C ALA A 146 -8.99 16.30 11.44
N ARG A 147 -8.76 17.48 10.82
CA ARG A 147 -9.12 18.79 11.40
C ARG A 147 -10.63 18.95 11.62
N GLU A 148 -11.45 18.30 10.80
CA GLU A 148 -12.92 18.37 10.89
C GLU A 148 -13.51 17.44 11.99
N GLY A 149 -12.67 16.78 12.80
CA GLY A 149 -13.11 16.03 13.98
C GLY A 149 -13.85 14.72 13.66
N GLN A 150 -13.78 14.24 12.41
CA GLN A 150 -14.50 13.05 11.94
C GLN A 150 -13.85 11.72 12.38
N LEU A 151 -12.79 11.76 13.18
CA LEU A 151 -11.97 10.59 13.54
C LEU A 151 -11.85 10.32 15.06
N SER A 152 -12.32 11.22 15.94
CA SER A 152 -12.34 11.01 17.40
C SER A 152 -13.20 12.05 18.12
N LYS A 153 -14.06 11.63 19.06
CA LYS A 153 -14.89 12.50 19.91
C LYS A 153 -14.39 12.66 21.36
N TYR A 154 -13.26 12.09 21.74
CA TYR A 154 -12.76 12.21 23.12
C TYR A 154 -11.26 12.50 23.20
N GLY A 155 -10.95 13.65 23.81
CA GLY A 155 -9.74 13.93 24.59
C GLY A 155 -8.39 13.79 23.88
N ASN A 156 -8.14 14.60 22.85
CA ASN A 156 -6.92 14.65 22.03
C ASN A 156 -6.85 16.03 21.35
N GLN A 157 -6.39 17.06 22.07
CA GLN A 157 -6.50 18.49 21.72
C GLN A 157 -5.54 18.92 20.58
N GLY A 158 -5.83 18.51 19.35
CA GLY A 158 -5.19 19.01 18.13
C GLY A 158 -5.34 18.04 16.96
N PRO A 159 -5.29 18.49 15.70
CA PRO A 159 -5.50 17.60 14.56
C PRO A 159 -4.34 16.60 14.46
N PHE A 160 -4.64 15.32 14.65
CA PHE A 160 -3.73 14.21 14.38
C PHE A 160 -4.02 13.67 12.98
N PRO A 161 -3.32 14.15 11.92
CA PRO A 161 -3.50 13.59 10.59
C PRO A 161 -3.11 12.13 10.54
N LEU A 162 -3.68 11.44 9.54
CA LEU A 162 -3.25 10.10 9.19
C LEU A 162 -1.87 10.16 8.52
N VAL A 163 -0.91 9.43 9.07
CA VAL A 163 0.47 9.32 8.62
C VAL A 163 0.73 7.85 8.28
N ASN A 164 1.39 7.60 7.14
CA ASN A 164 1.91 6.28 6.78
C ASN A 164 3.42 6.41 6.58
N ASP A 165 4.20 5.79 7.48
CA ASP A 165 5.67 5.84 7.45
C ASP A 165 6.29 4.96 6.36
N ASP A 166 5.52 4.00 5.84
CA ASP A 166 5.96 3.12 4.76
C ASP A 166 5.35 3.50 3.41
N PHE A 167 4.77 4.69 3.28
CA PHE A 167 4.35 5.17 1.96
C PHE A 167 5.59 5.55 1.14
N ARG A 168 5.95 4.72 0.16
CA ARG A 168 7.18 4.80 -0.66
C ARG A 168 6.94 4.26 -2.08
N PRO A 169 7.82 4.54 -3.07
CA PRO A 169 7.62 4.07 -4.45
C PRO A 169 7.35 2.56 -4.59
N ALA A 170 7.97 1.72 -3.75
CA ALA A 170 7.78 0.27 -3.74
C ALA A 170 6.33 -0.16 -3.42
N ASN A 171 5.56 0.71 -2.77
CA ASN A 171 4.17 0.47 -2.40
C ASN A 171 3.19 1.14 -3.37
N VAL A 172 3.68 1.65 -4.50
CA VAL A 172 2.87 2.24 -5.59
C VAL A 172 3.04 1.39 -6.85
N LEU A 173 1.96 0.78 -7.29
CA LEU A 173 1.92 -0.13 -8.42
C LEU A 173 1.64 0.63 -9.72
N SER A 174 2.25 0.21 -10.83
CA SER A 174 2.09 0.84 -12.13
C SER A 174 1.95 -0.16 -13.28
N ASN A 175 1.35 0.31 -14.38
CA ASN A 175 1.26 -0.47 -15.63
C ASN A 175 2.48 -0.24 -16.55
N ALA A 176 2.52 -0.90 -17.71
CA ALA A 176 3.54 -0.74 -18.76
C ALA A 176 3.93 0.70 -19.12
N LYS A 177 3.00 1.63 -18.92
CA LYS A 177 3.14 3.06 -19.25
C LYS A 177 3.49 3.91 -18.04
N PHE A 178 3.88 3.29 -16.93
CA PHE A 178 4.16 3.92 -15.64
C PHE A 178 2.99 4.72 -15.07
N GLN A 179 1.76 4.39 -15.47
CA GLN A 179 0.55 4.96 -14.86
C GLN A 179 0.26 4.20 -13.57
N VAL A 180 0.01 4.92 -12.47
CA VAL A 180 -0.33 4.33 -11.18
C VAL A 180 -1.66 3.59 -11.29
N THR A 181 -1.64 2.30 -10.95
CA THR A 181 -2.83 1.45 -10.92
C THR A 181 -3.37 1.26 -9.50
N GLY A 182 -2.51 1.39 -8.49
CA GLY A 182 -2.92 1.33 -7.09
C GLY A 182 -1.80 1.49 -6.09
N THR A 183 -2.18 1.54 -4.83
CA THR A 183 -1.27 1.68 -3.69
C THR A 183 -1.54 0.62 -2.64
N VAL A 184 -0.48 0.01 -2.15
CA VAL A 184 -0.52 -1.13 -1.23
C VAL A 184 0.20 -0.81 0.08
N ASP A 185 0.20 -1.78 1.00
CA ASP A 185 0.91 -1.74 2.27
C ASP A 185 0.53 -0.56 3.19
N TRP A 186 -0.70 -0.61 3.72
CA TRP A 186 -1.25 0.44 4.58
C TRP A 186 -1.08 0.12 6.07
N GLU A 187 -0.34 -0.93 6.39
CA GLU A 187 -0.24 -1.48 7.74
C GLU A 187 0.50 -0.57 8.73
N PHE A 188 1.37 0.32 8.28
CA PHE A 188 2.11 1.28 9.11
C PHE A 188 1.43 2.65 9.18
N THR A 189 0.12 2.68 8.98
CA THR A 189 -0.67 3.90 9.06
C THR A 189 -1.20 4.16 10.48
N TYR A 190 -1.05 5.39 10.96
CA TYR A 190 -1.50 5.82 12.29
C TYR A 190 -1.90 7.30 12.31
N ALA A 191 -2.67 7.71 13.31
CA ALA A 191 -2.90 9.13 13.59
C ALA A 191 -1.72 9.65 14.43
N GLY A 192 -1.00 10.66 13.91
CA GLY A 192 0.21 11.19 14.53
C GLY A 192 0.22 12.73 14.56
N PRO A 193 1.17 13.35 15.27
CA PRO A 193 1.33 14.81 15.27
C PRO A 193 1.50 15.36 13.85
N CYS A 194 0.95 16.54 13.56
CA CYS A 194 0.97 17.11 12.21
C CYS A 194 2.39 17.47 11.73
N GLU A 195 3.31 17.64 12.67
CA GLU A 195 4.73 17.91 12.45
C GLU A 195 5.42 16.79 11.66
N PHE A 196 4.93 15.55 11.72
CA PHE A 196 5.47 14.43 10.92
C PHE A 196 5.21 14.61 9.42
N ALA A 197 4.29 15.49 9.02
CA ALA A 197 4.09 15.83 7.61
C ALA A 197 5.13 16.82 7.07
N TYR A 198 5.90 17.50 7.93
CA TYR A 198 6.96 18.42 7.51
C TYR A 198 8.25 17.71 7.12
N SER A 199 8.40 16.45 7.53
CA SER A 199 9.44 15.57 7.02
C SER A 199 9.04 15.05 5.65
N ALA A 200 9.57 15.68 4.60
CA ALA A 200 9.51 15.10 3.26
C ALA A 200 10.09 13.67 3.34
N PRO A 201 9.42 12.65 2.78
CA PRO A 201 9.98 11.31 2.76
C PRO A 201 11.35 11.33 2.08
N ALA A 202 12.33 10.60 2.63
CA ALA A 202 13.71 10.64 2.13
C ALA A 202 13.81 10.23 0.65
N TRP A 203 12.86 9.45 0.14
CA TRP A 203 12.77 9.04 -1.26
C TRP A 203 12.19 10.13 -2.19
N LEU A 204 11.56 11.18 -1.65
CA LEU A 204 11.06 12.32 -2.43
C LEU A 204 12.21 13.25 -2.83
N LEU A 205 13.33 13.17 -2.12
CA LEU A 205 14.52 13.95 -2.39
C LEU A 205 15.25 13.32 -3.59
N LEU A 206 15.12 13.97 -4.75
CA LEU A 206 15.84 13.61 -5.99
C LEU A 206 17.37 13.63 -5.78
N GLU A 207 17.84 14.42 -4.83
CA GLU A 207 19.20 14.45 -4.32
C GLU A 207 19.15 14.42 -2.79
N LEU A 208 19.91 13.52 -2.16
CA LEU A 208 20.07 13.53 -0.70
C LEU A 208 20.82 14.81 -0.30
N PRO A 209 20.35 15.59 0.69
CA PRO A 209 21.08 16.75 1.18
C PRO A 209 22.44 16.29 1.76
N GLU A 210 23.50 17.03 1.41
CA GLU A 210 24.86 16.86 1.94
C GLU A 210 24.92 17.03 3.47
#